data_AF-A0A9X0KTC2-F1
#
_entry.id   AF-A0A9X0KTC2-F1
#
_cell.length_a   1.000
_cell.length_b   1.000
_cell.length_c   1.000
_cell.angle_alpha   90.00
_cell.angle_beta   90.00
_cell.angle_gamma   90.00
#
_symmetry.space_group_name_H-M   'P 1'
#
loop_
_entity.id
_entity.type
_entity.pdbx_description
1 polymer ?
#
loop_
_entity_poly.entity_id
_entity_poly.type
_entity_poly.pdbx_seq_one_letter_code
_entity_poly.pdbx_strand_id
1 'polypeptide(L)'
;MCTVVDEAVLNTPWGSKSDWSKISLLSRFHKETFGGEKFFQLLEKLSASPFKHLPMLELMYLCLALGFEGKYRSHRLNGHELEDIRDSLYRQIRHVRGDVSRTLSPRWQGAQSRASERLRVVPVWLVVLFTVISLAVLYCGFTWVLGEQREVVLKSYQPAYLAALELRS
;
A
#
# COMPACT_ATOMS: atom_id res chain seq x y z
N MET A 1 -5.31 12.71 23.65
CA MET A 1 -4.52 13.56 22.73
C MET A 1 -3.82 14.69 23.46
N CYS A 2 -4.51 15.66 24.08
CA CYS A 2 -3.86 16.76 24.81
C CYS A 2 -2.81 16.25 25.80
N THR A 3 -3.19 15.31 26.68
CA THR A 3 -2.27 14.67 27.63
C THR A 3 -1.07 14.00 26.98
N VAL A 4 -1.26 13.33 25.84
CA VAL A 4 -0.18 12.59 25.15
C VAL A 4 0.83 13.59 24.58
N VAL A 5 0.35 14.68 23.99
CA VAL A 5 1.21 15.76 23.47
C VAL A 5 1.91 16.48 24.62
N ASP A 6 1.18 16.77 25.71
CA ASP A 6 1.75 17.41 26.89
C ASP A 6 2.90 16.57 27.47
N GLU A 7 2.72 15.25 27.60
CA GLU A 7 3.78 14.35 28.06
C GLU A 7 4.96 14.29 27.08
N ALA A 8 4.70 14.20 25.77
CA ALA A 8 5.73 14.19 24.76
C ALA A 8 6.58 15.48 24.78
N VAL A 9 5.94 16.65 24.94
CA VAL A 9 6.63 17.94 25.05
C VAL A 9 7.43 18.01 26.35
N LEU A 10 6.83 17.66 27.49
CA LEU A 10 7.49 17.71 28.80
C LEU A 10 8.65 16.71 28.93
N ASN A 11 8.68 15.67 28.10
CA ASN A 11 9.80 14.73 27.99
C ASN A 11 11.01 15.29 27.22
N THR A 12 10.88 16.43 26.56
CA THR A 12 12.01 17.08 25.89
C THR A 12 12.82 17.97 26.85
N PRO A 13 14.13 18.20 26.58
CA PRO A 13 14.96 19.07 27.42
C PRO A 13 14.48 20.53 27.53
N TRP A 14 13.75 21.01 26.52
CA TRP A 14 13.22 22.37 26.46
C TRP A 14 11.79 22.48 26.99
N GLY A 15 11.01 21.39 26.98
CA GLY A 15 9.61 21.40 27.40
C GLY A 15 9.43 21.86 28.85
N SER A 16 10.26 21.36 29.77
CA SER A 16 10.22 21.73 31.18
C SER A 16 10.60 23.20 31.44
N LYS A 17 11.48 23.77 30.60
CA LYS A 17 11.96 25.16 30.69
C LYS A 17 11.07 26.15 29.93
N SER A 18 10.13 25.67 29.13
CA SER A 18 9.20 26.48 28.34
C SER A 18 7.93 26.80 29.13
N ASP A 19 7.11 27.72 28.62
CA ASP A 19 5.80 28.02 29.20
C ASP A 19 4.80 26.85 29.14
N TRP A 20 5.11 25.79 28.37
CA TRP A 20 4.30 24.56 28.31
C TRP A 20 4.21 23.84 29.66
N SER A 21 5.24 23.98 30.51
CA SER A 21 5.22 23.43 31.88
C SER A 21 4.27 24.20 32.80
N LYS A 22 3.94 25.45 32.48
CA LYS A 22 3.00 26.29 33.24
C LYS A 22 1.57 26.12 32.76
N ILE A 23 1.36 26.07 31.43
CA ILE A 23 0.05 25.96 30.80
C ILE A 23 0.09 24.86 29.75
N SER A 24 -0.28 23.65 30.16
CA SER A 24 -0.42 22.50 29.26
C SER A 24 -1.68 22.61 28.38
N LEU A 25 -1.73 21.87 27.28
CA LEU A 25 -2.92 21.78 26.42
C LEU A 25 -4.11 21.21 27.20
N LEU A 26 -3.88 20.23 28.06
CA LEU A 26 -4.91 19.65 28.90
C LEU A 26 -5.51 20.69 29.85
N SER A 27 -4.67 21.49 30.52
CA SER A 27 -5.13 22.56 31.40
C SER A 27 -5.89 23.62 30.61
N ARG A 28 -5.42 23.96 29.41
CA ARG A 28 -6.05 25.00 28.58
C ARG A 28 -7.42 24.59 28.03
N PHE A 29 -7.55 23.37 27.53
CA PHE A 29 -8.78 22.90 26.88
C PHE A 29 -9.76 22.24 27.85
N HIS A 30 -9.26 21.53 28.86
CA HIS A 30 -10.08 20.72 29.76
C HIS A 30 -10.08 21.21 31.20
N LYS A 31 -9.22 22.17 31.57
CA LYS A 31 -9.05 22.63 32.96
C LYS A 31 -8.69 21.48 33.91
N GLU A 32 -7.91 20.52 33.39
CA GLU A 32 -7.49 19.32 34.11
C GLU A 32 -5.96 19.16 34.11
N THR A 33 -5.44 18.56 35.17
CA THR A 33 -4.00 18.29 35.33
C THR A 33 -3.67 16.80 35.41
N PHE A 34 -4.67 15.94 35.68
CA PHE A 34 -4.51 14.49 35.87
C PHE A 34 -4.85 13.67 34.62
N GLY A 35 -4.31 14.07 33.46
CA GLY A 35 -4.62 13.39 32.21
C GLY A 35 -4.04 11.97 32.11
N GLY A 36 -2.88 11.74 32.73
CA GLY A 36 -2.16 10.45 32.67
C GLY A 36 -2.93 9.29 33.30
N GLU A 37 -3.76 9.56 34.33
CA GLU A 37 -4.61 8.55 34.95
C GLU A 37 -5.93 8.38 34.21
N LYS A 38 -6.58 9.50 33.86
CA LYS A 38 -7.85 9.50 33.11
C LYS A 38 -7.76 8.80 31.76
N PHE A 39 -6.60 8.84 31.11
CA PHE A 39 -6.36 8.07 29.90
C PHE A 39 -6.66 6.58 30.11
N PHE A 40 -6.16 5.97 31.20
CA PHE A 40 -6.38 4.56 31.49
C PHE A 40 -7.79 4.26 32.01
N GLN A 41 -8.41 5.18 32.76
CA GLN A 41 -9.82 5.05 33.14
C GLN A 41 -10.73 5.05 31.91
N LEU A 42 -10.44 5.91 30.93
CA LEU A 42 -11.16 5.93 29.65
C LEU A 42 -10.89 4.65 28.85
N LEU A 43 -9.65 4.16 28.87
CA LEU A 43 -9.28 2.91 28.19
C LEU A 43 -10.13 1.76 28.70
N GLU A 44 -10.17 1.56 30.02
CA GLU A 44 -10.96 0.51 30.67
C GLU A 44 -12.45 0.61 30.32
N LYS A 45 -13.02 1.83 30.39
CA LYS A 45 -14.42 2.07 30.04
C LYS A 45 -14.74 1.74 28.58
N LEU A 46 -13.86 2.09 27.65
CA LEU A 46 -14.05 1.81 26.22
C LEU A 46 -13.78 0.34 25.88
N SER A 47 -12.84 -0.30 26.59
CA SER A 47 -12.55 -1.73 26.48
C SER A 47 -13.73 -2.61 26.89
N ALA A 48 -14.70 -2.11 27.66
CA ALA A 48 -15.94 -2.84 27.95
C ALA A 48 -16.84 -3.05 26.72
N SER A 49 -16.74 -2.21 25.69
CA SER A 49 -17.55 -2.31 24.46
C SER A 49 -16.70 -2.06 23.20
N PRO A 50 -15.72 -2.95 22.91
CA PRO A 50 -14.67 -2.68 21.93
C PRO A 50 -15.19 -2.63 20.49
N PHE A 51 -16.28 -3.34 20.17
CA PHE A 51 -16.93 -3.29 18.85
C PHE A 51 -17.44 -1.90 18.49
N LYS A 52 -17.93 -1.13 19.47
CA LYS A 52 -18.48 0.22 19.25
C LYS A 52 -17.40 1.30 19.21
N HIS A 53 -16.29 1.06 19.90
CA HIS A 53 -15.25 2.06 20.13
C HIS A 53 -13.89 1.69 19.52
N LEU A 54 -13.88 0.78 18.55
CA LEU A 54 -12.65 0.27 17.92
C LEU A 54 -11.70 1.39 17.43
N PRO A 55 -12.15 2.44 16.71
CA PRO A 55 -11.23 3.49 16.24
C PRO A 55 -10.57 4.26 17.39
N MET A 56 -11.28 4.43 18.50
CA MET A 56 -10.74 5.11 19.68
C MET A 56 -9.72 4.23 20.41
N LEU A 57 -10.01 2.93 20.55
CA LEU A 57 -9.06 1.95 21.11
C LEU A 57 -7.80 1.85 20.25
N GLU A 58 -7.91 1.86 18.93
CA GLU A 58 -6.77 1.90 18.00
C GLU A 58 -5.91 3.16 18.20
N LEU A 59 -6.55 4.34 18.31
CA LEU A 59 -5.84 5.59 18.59
C LEU A 59 -5.09 5.53 19.92
N MET A 60 -5.74 5.01 20.97
CA MET A 60 -5.13 4.86 22.29
C MET A 60 -3.97 3.87 22.27
N TYR A 61 -4.09 2.76 21.54
CA TYR A 61 -2.99 1.83 21.30
C TYR A 61 -1.80 2.51 20.61
N LEU A 62 -2.05 3.32 19.56
CA LEU A 62 -1.00 4.06 18.88
C LEU A 62 -0.30 5.06 19.81
N CYS A 63 -1.06 5.74 20.69
CA CYS A 63 -0.44 6.62 21.69
C CYS A 63 0.50 5.84 22.63
N LEU A 64 0.09 4.67 23.12
CA LEU A 64 0.95 3.80 23.95
C LEU A 64 2.18 3.31 23.18
N ALA A 65 2.01 2.90 21.92
CA ALA A 65 3.12 2.45 21.05
C ALA A 65 4.13 3.56 20.73
N LEU A 66 3.71 4.83 20.76
CA LEU A 66 4.57 6.01 20.60
C LEU A 66 5.34 6.38 21.88
N GLY A 67 5.14 5.63 22.98
CA GLY A 67 5.85 5.84 24.24
C GLY A 67 5.10 6.71 25.25
N PHE A 68 3.78 6.82 25.14
CA PHE A 68 2.97 7.40 26.21
C PHE A 68 2.92 6.45 27.42
N GLU A 69 3.34 6.92 28.58
CA GLU A 69 3.41 6.15 29.82
C GLU A 69 2.34 6.60 30.83
N GLY A 70 2.01 7.89 30.86
CA GLY A 70 1.02 8.45 31.78
C GLY A 70 1.35 8.13 33.24
N LYS A 71 0.36 7.61 33.99
CA LYS A 71 0.51 7.27 35.41
C LYS A 71 1.60 6.22 35.71
N TYR A 72 2.01 5.42 34.72
CA TYR A 72 2.98 4.33 34.91
C TYR A 72 4.43 4.80 34.86
N ARG A 73 4.70 6.05 34.45
CA ARG A 73 6.05 6.63 34.36
C ARG A 73 6.81 6.66 35.70
N SER A 74 6.12 6.91 36.80
CA SER A 74 6.76 7.09 38.12
C SER A 74 7.16 5.76 38.77
N HIS A 75 6.51 4.66 38.39
CA HIS A 75 6.81 3.33 38.88
C HIS A 75 7.68 2.58 37.88
N ARG A 76 9.01 2.67 38.03
CA ARG A 76 9.97 1.90 37.21
C ARG A 76 9.73 0.37 37.24
N LEU A 77 9.09 -0.15 38.28
CA LEU A 77 8.72 -1.57 38.39
C LEU A 77 7.51 -1.93 37.49
N ASN A 78 6.68 -0.95 37.14
CA ASN A 78 5.41 -1.15 36.43
C ASN A 78 5.57 -1.04 34.90
N GLY A 79 6.80 -0.97 34.39
CA GLY A 79 7.04 -1.07 32.94
C GLY A 79 6.44 -2.35 32.35
N HIS A 80 6.45 -3.44 33.13
CA HIS A 80 5.76 -4.68 32.78
C HIS A 80 4.23 -4.52 32.72
N GLU A 81 3.62 -3.79 33.66
CA GLU A 81 2.16 -3.57 33.65
C GLU A 81 1.71 -2.77 32.42
N LEU A 82 2.49 -1.75 32.02
CA LEU A 82 2.19 -0.96 30.83
C LEU A 82 2.26 -1.81 29.56
N GLU A 83 3.28 -2.67 29.47
CA GLU A 83 3.46 -3.61 28.37
C GLU A 83 2.30 -4.61 28.30
N ASP A 84 1.89 -5.17 29.45
CA ASP A 84 0.76 -6.09 29.56
C ASP A 84 -0.56 -5.44 29.10
N ILE A 85 -0.79 -4.17 29.49
CA ILE A 85 -1.94 -3.39 29.04
C ILE A 85 -1.89 -3.19 27.52
N ARG A 86 -0.73 -2.84 26.98
CA ARG A 86 -0.55 -2.63 25.54
C ARG A 86 -0.82 -3.90 24.74
N ASP A 87 -0.32 -5.04 25.21
CA ASP A 87 -0.48 -6.34 24.57
C ASP A 87 -1.91 -6.87 24.70
N SER A 88 -2.57 -6.65 25.84
CA SER A 88 -3.99 -6.94 26.04
C SER A 88 -4.86 -6.12 25.08
N LEU A 89 -4.62 -4.82 24.99
CA LEU A 89 -5.33 -3.91 24.08
C LEU A 89 -5.11 -4.32 22.62
N TYR A 90 -3.87 -4.65 22.23
CA TYR A 90 -3.57 -5.14 20.90
C TYR A 90 -4.38 -6.40 20.56
N ARG A 91 -4.37 -7.40 21.44
CA ARG A 91 -5.15 -8.64 21.25
C ARG A 91 -6.64 -8.35 21.13
N GLN A 92 -7.18 -7.46 21.94
CA GLN A 92 -8.58 -7.05 21.88
C GLN A 92 -8.93 -6.40 20.54
N ILE A 93 -8.11 -5.46 20.06
CA ILE A 93 -8.27 -4.82 18.75
C ILE A 93 -8.20 -5.85 17.63
N ARG A 94 -7.21 -6.74 17.65
CA ARG A 94 -7.05 -7.81 16.66
C ARG A 94 -8.23 -8.76 16.64
N HIS A 95 -8.78 -9.09 17.80
CA HIS A 95 -9.94 -9.96 17.91
C HIS A 95 -11.19 -9.33 17.27
N VAL A 96 -11.45 -8.06 17.57
CA VAL A 96 -12.62 -7.33 17.02
C VAL A 96 -12.47 -7.04 15.53
N ARG A 97 -11.26 -6.73 15.08
CA ARG A 97 -10.96 -6.45 13.66
C ARG A 97 -10.97 -7.72 12.80
N GLY A 98 -10.89 -8.90 13.43
CA GLY A 98 -10.74 -10.18 12.76
C GLY A 98 -9.34 -10.36 12.16
N ASP A 99 -9.16 -11.43 11.39
CA ASP A 99 -7.92 -11.66 10.66
C ASP A 99 -7.69 -10.54 9.64
N VAL A 100 -6.80 -9.61 10.00
CA VAL A 100 -6.10 -8.77 9.02
C VAL A 100 -5.39 -9.76 8.11
N SER A 101 -5.82 -9.83 6.85
CA SER A 101 -5.16 -10.57 5.78
C SER A 101 -3.65 -10.44 5.97
N ARG A 102 -2.95 -11.56 6.24
CA ARG A 102 -1.48 -11.61 6.45
C ARG A 102 -0.69 -11.26 5.18
N THR A 103 -1.32 -10.60 4.23
CA THR A 103 -0.68 -9.98 3.07
C THR A 103 -0.14 -8.63 3.50
N LEU A 104 1.19 -8.54 3.61
CA LEU A 104 1.92 -7.35 4.07
C LEU A 104 1.69 -6.10 3.19
N SER A 105 1.08 -6.24 2.00
CA SER A 105 0.12 -5.29 1.40
C SER A 105 -0.65 -5.96 0.22
N PRO A 106 -1.78 -5.40 -0.27
CA PRO A 106 -2.43 -5.85 -1.51
C PRO A 106 -1.71 -5.40 -2.82
N ARG A 107 -0.84 -4.39 -2.75
CA ARG A 107 0.10 -3.93 -3.79
C ARG A 107 1.32 -3.30 -3.09
N TRP A 108 2.50 -3.91 -3.22
CA TRP A 108 3.74 -3.52 -2.55
C TRP A 108 4.48 -2.35 -3.23
N GLN A 109 3.82 -1.60 -4.12
CA GLN A 109 4.43 -0.53 -4.90
C GLN A 109 3.58 0.75 -4.79
N GLY A 110 4.16 1.81 -4.23
CA GLY A 110 3.54 3.13 -4.04
C GLY A 110 3.27 3.87 -5.36
N ALA A 111 2.58 5.02 -5.41
CA ALA A 111 2.15 5.93 -4.36
C ALA A 111 0.87 6.70 -4.75
N GLN A 112 0.27 7.28 -3.71
CA GLN A 112 -0.81 8.28 -3.64
C GLN A 112 -2.27 7.80 -3.56
N SER A 113 -2.82 8.18 -2.41
CA SER A 113 -4.22 8.16 -2.00
C SER A 113 -5.12 9.01 -2.89
N ARG A 114 -6.13 8.40 -3.49
CA ARG A 114 -7.57 8.71 -3.32
C ARG A 114 -8.33 8.13 -4.51
N ALA A 115 -9.30 7.29 -4.20
CA ALA A 115 -10.43 6.91 -5.04
C ALA A 115 -10.12 6.23 -6.40
N SER A 116 -10.76 5.08 -6.58
CA SER A 116 -11.08 4.50 -7.88
C SER A 116 -9.98 3.73 -8.65
N GLU A 117 -10.48 2.73 -9.37
CA GLU A 117 -9.92 2.06 -10.55
C GLU A 117 -8.94 0.88 -10.39
N ARG A 118 -9.58 -0.29 -10.31
CA ARG A 118 -9.26 -1.55 -11.01
C ARG A 118 -8.52 -1.31 -12.34
N LEU A 119 -7.19 -1.36 -12.31
CA LEU A 119 -6.37 -1.39 -13.51
C LEU A 119 -6.42 -2.78 -14.17
N ARG A 120 -7.04 -2.79 -15.35
CA ARG A 120 -7.21 -3.85 -16.33
C ARG A 120 -5.85 -4.36 -16.81
N VAL A 121 -5.50 -5.59 -16.48
CA VAL A 121 -4.35 -6.28 -17.06
C VAL A 121 -4.70 -6.58 -18.51
N VAL A 122 -3.97 -6.00 -19.47
CA VAL A 122 -4.09 -6.39 -20.88
C VAL A 122 -3.56 -7.82 -20.98
N PRO A 123 -4.40 -8.80 -21.36
CA PRO A 123 -3.97 -10.19 -21.36
C PRO A 123 -2.87 -10.35 -22.42
N VAL A 124 -1.73 -10.91 -22.00
CA VAL A 124 -0.51 -11.09 -22.81
C VAL A 124 -0.82 -11.82 -24.14
N TRP A 125 -1.89 -12.64 -24.17
CA TRP A 125 -2.36 -13.29 -25.39
C TRP A 125 -2.70 -12.31 -26.53
N LEU A 126 -3.13 -11.06 -26.24
CA LEU A 126 -3.48 -10.08 -27.27
C LEU A 126 -2.22 -9.53 -27.93
N VAL A 127 -1.16 -9.35 -27.15
CA VAL A 127 0.14 -8.93 -27.67
C VAL A 127 0.72 -10.03 -28.55
N VAL A 128 0.65 -11.29 -28.09
CA VAL A 128 1.08 -12.46 -28.88
C VAL A 128 0.25 -12.62 -30.15
N LEU A 129 -1.07 -12.44 -30.07
CA LEU A 129 -1.96 -12.58 -31.22
C LEU A 129 -1.72 -11.44 -32.23
N PHE A 130 -1.51 -10.21 -31.75
CA PHE A 130 -1.19 -9.08 -32.61
C PHE A 130 0.16 -9.24 -33.31
N THR A 131 1.19 -9.70 -32.60
CA THR A 131 2.50 -9.94 -33.22
C THR A 131 2.45 -11.04 -34.28
N VAL A 132 1.71 -12.13 -34.02
CA VAL A 132 1.50 -13.21 -35.00
C VAL A 132 0.75 -12.72 -36.24
N ILE A 133 -0.33 -11.93 -36.07
CA ILE A 133 -1.07 -11.36 -37.21
C ILE A 133 -0.17 -10.43 -38.03
N SER A 134 0.57 -9.54 -37.36
CA SER A 134 1.48 -8.61 -38.05
C SER A 134 2.53 -9.36 -38.88
N LEU A 135 3.11 -10.43 -38.32
CA LEU A 135 4.10 -11.25 -39.02
C LEU A 135 3.49 -12.00 -40.21
N ALA A 136 2.27 -12.52 -40.08
CA ALA A 136 1.55 -13.20 -41.16
C ALA A 136 1.23 -12.25 -42.32
N VAL A 137 0.78 -11.02 -42.03
CA VAL A 137 0.51 -10.01 -43.06
C VAL A 137 1.78 -9.63 -43.83
N LEU A 138 2.89 -9.41 -43.12
CA LEU A 138 4.18 -9.14 -43.74
C LEU A 138 4.62 -10.29 -44.63
N TYR A 139 4.51 -11.53 -44.14
CA TYR A 139 4.87 -12.72 -44.92
C TYR A 139 4.03 -12.85 -46.18
N CYS A 140 2.70 -12.75 -46.07
CA CYS A 140 1.80 -12.80 -47.23
C CYS A 140 2.11 -11.70 -48.25
N GLY A 141 2.32 -10.46 -47.79
CA GLY A 141 2.71 -9.34 -48.65
C GLY A 141 4.02 -9.60 -49.38
N PHE A 142 5.05 -10.07 -48.67
CA PHE A 142 6.32 -10.44 -49.29
C PHE A 142 6.16 -11.56 -50.32
N THR A 143 5.40 -12.62 -50.00
CA THR A 143 5.18 -13.71 -50.95
C THR A 143 4.39 -13.27 -52.19
N TRP A 144 3.47 -12.33 -52.05
CA TRP A 144 2.72 -11.78 -53.18
C TRP A 144 3.62 -10.94 -54.06
N VAL A 145 4.38 -9.99 -53.48
CA VAL A 145 5.33 -9.14 -54.23
C VAL A 145 6.43 -9.97 -54.88
N LEU A 146 6.97 -10.96 -54.16
CA LEU A 146 7.96 -11.90 -54.72
C LEU A 146 7.35 -12.81 -55.77
N GLY A 147 6.08 -13.20 -55.64
CA GLY A 147 5.34 -13.97 -56.63
C GLY A 147 5.14 -13.19 -57.92
N GLU A 148 4.76 -11.92 -57.81
CA GLU A 148 4.55 -11.03 -58.95
C GLU A 148 5.87 -10.71 -59.66
N GLN A 149 6.94 -10.46 -58.90
CA GLN A 149 8.31 -10.35 -59.44
C GLN A 149 8.78 -11.66 -60.08
N ARG A 150 8.50 -12.80 -59.46
CA ARG A 150 8.85 -14.13 -59.97
C ARG A 150 8.13 -14.42 -61.28
N GLU A 151 6.85 -14.10 -61.42
CA GLU A 151 6.12 -14.28 -62.67
C GLU A 151 6.60 -13.33 -63.78
N VAL A 152 6.91 -12.07 -63.43
CA VAL A 152 7.47 -11.10 -64.39
C VAL A 152 8.83 -11.57 -64.90
N VAL A 153 9.72 -12.01 -64.00
CA VAL A 153 11.05 -12.53 -64.36
C VAL A 153 10.95 -13.85 -65.11
N LEU A 154 10.07 -14.78 -64.70
CA LEU A 154 9.86 -16.05 -65.41
C LEU A 154 9.32 -15.82 -66.83
N LYS A 155 8.40 -14.87 -67.03
CA LYS A 155 7.93 -14.47 -68.37
C LYS A 155 9.06 -13.91 -69.24
N SER A 156 10.07 -13.25 -68.67
CA SER A 156 11.24 -12.79 -69.43
C SER A 156 12.15 -13.94 -69.88
N TYR A 157 12.21 -15.06 -69.14
CA TYR A 157 12.99 -16.25 -69.54
C TYR A 157 12.22 -17.23 -70.44
N GLN A 158 10.88 -17.17 -70.45
CA GLN A 158 10.02 -18.05 -71.24
C GLN A 158 10.25 -17.98 -72.77
N PRO A 159 10.45 -16.79 -73.41
CA PRO A 159 10.77 -16.75 -74.84
C PRO A 159 12.18 -17.29 -75.15
N ALA A 160 13.15 -17.12 -74.25
CA ALA A 160 14.50 -17.67 -74.43
C ALA A 160 14.54 -19.21 -74.30
N TYR A 161 13.73 -19.77 -73.39
CA TYR A 161 13.57 -21.22 -73.23
C TYR A 161 12.87 -21.86 -74.44
N LEU A 162 11.81 -21.22 -74.97
CA LEU A 162 11.13 -21.68 -76.17
C LEU A 162 12.03 -21.62 -77.41
N ALA A 163 12.80 -20.54 -77.58
CA ALA A 163 13.78 -20.43 -78.67
C ALA A 163 14.91 -21.47 -78.58
N ALA A 164 15.39 -21.80 -77.38
CA ALA A 164 16.39 -22.84 -77.18
C ALA A 164 15.85 -24.26 -77.44
N LEU A 165 14.55 -24.48 -77.28
CA LEU A 165 13.87 -25.73 -77.60
C LEU A 165 13.66 -25.91 -79.11
N GLU A 166 13.30 -24.87 -79.84
CA GLU A 166 13.17 -24.93 -81.31
C GLU A 166 14.52 -25.09 -82.03
N LEU A 167 15.61 -24.56 -81.49
CA LEU A 167 16.97 -24.77 -82.04
C LEU A 167 17.52 -26.20 -81.82
N ARG A 168 16.84 -27.00 -80.99
CA ARG A 168 17.22 -28.38 -80.67
C ARG A 168 16.37 -29.43 -81.38
N SER A 169 15.26 -29.03 -81.99
CA SER A 169 14.42 -29.85 -82.89
C SER A 169 14.80 -29.65 -84.35
#